data_AF-A0A9P0GE25-F1
#
_entry.id   AF-A0A9P0GE25-F1
#
_cell.length_a   1.000
_cell.length_b   1.000
_cell.length_c   1.000
_cell.angle_alpha   90.00
_cell.angle_beta   90.00
_cell.angle_gamma   90.00
#
_symmetry.space_group_name_H-M   'P 1'
#
loop_
_entity.id
_entity.type
_entity.pdbx_description
1 polymer ?
#
loop_
_entity_poly.entity_id
_entity_poly.type
_entity_poly.pdbx_seq_one_letter_code
_entity_poly.pdbx_strand_id
1 'polypeptide(L)'
;MGSKFIAIDIFLENSLRAKCIACNTDFQADITVIKNHDKSSQHLRSVKKLGPSQPRIDTSFFKTNDAQEKVTIAEIKFAVFISEHNLPKRLCDHLVPLLKYIFPDSQIAKEIQMGRTKCTCVIKNVLGQYHFSKMVKKLKCKKFSILIEESTDIGTIKNMC
;
A
#
# COMPACT_ATOMS: atom_id res chain seq x y z
N MET A 1 33.36 -4.26 -18.00
CA MET A 1 32.26 -5.08 -17.46
C MET A 1 32.26 -4.90 -15.94
N GLY A 2 31.32 -4.30 -15.25
CA GLY A 2 30.01 -3.73 -15.55
C GLY A 2 29.60 -2.98 -14.28
N SER A 3 29.05 -1.78 -14.46
CA SER A 3 28.54 -0.90 -13.41
C SER A 3 27.66 -1.64 -12.40
N LYS A 4 28.16 -1.81 -11.17
CA LYS A 4 27.45 -2.48 -10.08
C LYS A 4 27.02 -1.46 -9.04
N PHE A 5 25.71 -1.23 -9.03
CA PHE A 5 24.88 -0.76 -7.92
C PHE A 5 25.10 0.66 -7.41
N ILE A 6 24.57 1.63 -8.15
CA ILE A 6 23.90 2.76 -7.49
C ILE A 6 22.41 2.39 -7.43
N ALA A 7 21.97 1.83 -6.31
CA ALA A 7 20.55 1.78 -6.00
C ALA A 7 20.14 3.22 -5.63
N ILE A 8 19.79 4.01 -6.64
CA ILE A 8 19.11 5.29 -6.44
C ILE A 8 17.66 4.91 -6.21
N ASP A 9 17.22 4.82 -4.95
CA ASP A 9 15.80 4.88 -4.66
C ASP A 9 15.33 6.30 -4.99
N ILE A 10 14.78 6.46 -6.18
CA ILE A 10 14.10 7.68 -6.60
C ILE A 10 12.80 7.72 -5.80
N PHE A 11 12.80 8.44 -4.68
CA PHE A 11 11.57 8.74 -3.95
C PHE A 11 10.62 9.49 -4.89
N LEU A 12 9.45 8.88 -5.12
CA LEU A 12 8.44 9.23 -6.12
C LEU A 12 7.69 10.56 -5.89
N GLU A 13 8.21 11.47 -5.06
CA GLU A 13 7.59 12.80 -4.83
C GLU A 13 8.42 13.99 -5.36
N ASN A 14 9.67 13.78 -5.80
CA ASN A 14 10.44 14.87 -6.41
C ASN A 14 11.52 14.36 -7.38
N SER A 15 11.22 14.40 -8.68
CA SER A 15 12.11 13.93 -9.78
C SER A 15 13.44 14.70 -9.90
N LEU A 16 13.67 15.72 -9.08
CA LEU A 16 14.84 16.61 -9.14
C LEU A 16 15.87 16.34 -8.03
N ARG A 17 15.62 15.40 -7.12
CA ARG A 17 16.53 15.08 -6.00
C ARG A 17 16.92 13.61 -6.00
N ALA A 18 18.19 13.36 -5.71
CA ALA A 18 18.77 12.04 -5.56
C ALA A 18 19.40 11.91 -4.17
N LYS A 19 19.36 10.70 -3.60
CA LYS A 19 19.94 10.37 -2.29
C LYS A 19 21.00 9.31 -2.44
N CYS A 20 22.17 9.52 -1.83
CA CYS A 20 23.17 8.47 -1.70
C CYS A 20 22.93 7.65 -0.43
N ILE A 21 22.73 6.35 -0.57
CA ILE A 21 22.56 5.43 0.58
C ILE A 21 23.84 5.36 1.43
N ALA A 22 25.01 5.29 0.78
CA ALA A 22 26.28 5.15 1.48
C ALA A 22 26.66 6.39 2.30
N CYS A 23 26.31 7.58 1.82
CA CYS A 23 26.61 8.84 2.50
C CYS A 23 25.44 9.39 3.32
N ASN A 24 24.23 8.84 3.12
CA ASN A 24 22.97 9.35 3.65
C ASN A 24 22.77 10.87 3.39
N THR A 25 23.17 11.34 2.21
CA THR A 25 23.06 12.75 1.79
C THR A 25 22.19 12.90 0.55
N ASP A 26 21.42 13.99 0.52
CA ASP A 26 20.54 14.36 -0.59
C ASP A 26 21.15 15.48 -1.43
N PHE A 27 21.03 15.39 -2.75
CA PHE A 27 21.54 16.36 -3.69
C PHE A 27 20.67 16.43 -4.95
N GLN A 28 20.94 17.40 -5.82
CA GLN A 28 20.22 17.55 -7.08
C GLN A 28 20.49 16.35 -7.99
N ALA A 29 19.44 15.83 -8.64
CA ALA A 29 19.49 14.68 -9.53
C ALA A 29 20.15 14.99 -10.89
N ASP A 30 21.24 15.74 -10.88
CA ASP A 30 22.06 16.05 -12.04
C ASP A 30 23.21 15.06 -12.19
N ILE A 31 23.45 14.63 -13.43
CA ILE A 31 24.50 13.64 -13.75
C ILE A 31 25.89 14.12 -13.31
N THR A 32 26.17 15.41 -13.42
CA THR A 32 27.42 16.03 -12.99
C THR A 32 27.59 15.97 -11.48
N VAL A 33 26.53 16.29 -10.72
CA VAL A 33 26.51 16.24 -9.26
C VAL A 33 26.70 14.82 -8.76
N ILE A 34 26.01 13.85 -9.38
CA ILE A 34 26.15 12.41 -9.06
C ILE A 34 27.58 11.92 -9.31
N LYS A 35 28.18 12.24 -10.47
CA LYS A 35 29.55 11.83 -10.80
C LYS A 35 30.60 12.47 -9.89
N ASN A 36 30.38 13.73 -9.49
CA ASN A 36 31.29 14.41 -8.56
C ASN A 36 31.15 13.84 -7.14
N HIS A 37 29.93 13.50 -6.72
CA HIS A 37 29.69 12.84 -5.45
C HIS A 37 30.36 11.46 -5.38
N ASP A 38 30.20 10.62 -6.42
CA ASP A 38 30.82 9.29 -6.53
C ASP A 38 32.34 9.31 -6.37
N LYS A 39 32.99 10.35 -6.93
CA LYS A 39 34.45 10.54 -6.84
C LYS A 39 34.91 11.24 -5.55
N SER A 40 34.00 11.73 -4.72
CA SER A 40 34.38 12.49 -3.53
C SER A 40 35.09 11.60 -2.50
N SER A 41 36.08 12.16 -1.81
CA SER A 41 36.81 11.47 -0.73
C SER A 41 35.86 11.02 0.40
N GLN A 42 34.81 11.81 0.65
CA GLN A 42 33.75 11.47 1.60
C GLN A 42 33.00 10.20 1.17
N HIS A 43 32.56 10.12 -0.09
CA HIS A 43 31.88 8.94 -0.61
C HIS A 43 32.75 7.69 -0.55
N LEU A 44 34.00 7.80 -1.02
CA LEU A 44 34.95 6.68 -0.98
C LEU A 44 35.22 6.20 0.45
N ARG A 45 35.28 7.11 1.42
CA ARG A 45 35.44 6.77 2.85
C ARG A 45 34.19 6.10 3.42
N SER A 46 33.01 6.60 3.08
CA SER A 46 31.72 6.04 3.52
C SER A 46 31.49 4.63 2.95
N VAL A 47 31.79 4.42 1.67
CA VAL A 47 31.72 3.10 1.02
C VAL A 47 32.72 2.12 1.63
N LYS A 48 33.97 2.55 1.91
CA LYS A 48 34.97 1.70 2.58
C LYS A 48 34.56 1.31 4.01
N LYS A 49 33.89 2.20 4.75
CA LYS A 49 33.36 1.91 6.09
C LYS A 49 32.23 0.87 6.08
N LEU A 50 31.52 0.71 4.97
CA LEU A 50 30.38 -0.22 4.87
C LEU A 50 30.78 -1.69 4.80
N GLY A 51 32.08 -2.01 4.62
CA GLY A 51 32.62 -3.37 4.70
C GLY A 51 31.95 -4.41 3.77
N PRO A 52 32.41 -5.68 3.77
CA PRO A 52 31.58 -6.76 3.25
C PRO A 52 30.30 -6.80 4.08
N SER A 53 29.16 -6.67 3.39
CA SER A 53 27.79 -6.59 3.93
C SER A 53 27.64 -7.20 5.31
N GLN A 54 27.21 -6.40 6.30
CA GLN A 54 26.54 -6.95 7.47
C GLN A 54 25.50 -7.98 6.98
N PRO A 55 25.35 -9.14 7.66
CA PRO A 55 24.34 -10.12 7.26
C PRO A 55 23.00 -9.40 7.23
N ARG A 56 22.44 -9.28 6.02
CA ARG A 56 21.10 -8.73 5.84
C ARG A 56 20.19 -9.59 6.70
N ILE A 57 19.35 -8.95 7.52
CA ILE A 57 18.27 -9.65 8.23
C ILE A 57 17.58 -10.52 7.19
N ASP A 58 17.55 -11.84 7.43
CA ASP A 58 16.98 -12.78 6.49
C ASP A 58 15.49 -12.46 6.36
N THR A 59 15.13 -11.82 5.25
CA THR A 59 13.75 -11.47 4.91
C THR A 59 12.95 -12.69 4.47
N SER A 60 13.52 -13.90 4.53
CA SER A 60 12.79 -15.16 4.36
C SER A 60 11.59 -15.30 5.30
N PHE A 61 11.58 -14.58 6.44
CA PHE A 61 10.43 -14.48 7.33
C PHE A 61 9.20 -13.78 6.71
N PHE A 62 9.40 -12.98 5.66
CA PHE A 62 8.33 -12.31 4.91
C PHE A 62 7.91 -13.09 3.65
N LYS A 63 8.35 -14.34 3.48
CA LYS A 63 7.74 -15.21 2.46
C LYS A 63 6.29 -15.46 2.87
N THR A 64 5.39 -14.68 2.30
CA THR A 64 3.96 -14.97 2.35
C THR A 64 3.75 -16.34 1.72
N ASN A 65 3.33 -17.31 2.52
CA ASN A 65 2.95 -18.61 2.01
C ASN A 65 1.82 -18.42 0.98
N ASP A 66 1.89 -19.07 -0.18
CA ASP A 66 0.87 -19.01 -1.25
C ASP A 66 -0.56 -19.29 -0.72
N ALA A 67 -0.67 -20.16 0.29
CA ALA A 67 -1.91 -20.43 0.99
C ALA A 67 -2.47 -19.20 1.72
N GLN A 68 -1.62 -18.46 2.44
CA GLN A 68 -2.01 -17.27 3.19
C GLN A 68 -2.48 -16.14 2.26
N GLU A 69 -1.82 -15.98 1.11
CA GLU A 69 -2.22 -15.01 0.10
C GLU A 69 -3.64 -15.31 -0.42
N LYS A 70 -3.95 -16.58 -0.71
CA LYS A 70 -5.29 -17.00 -1.14
C LYS A 70 -6.36 -16.68 -0.11
N VAL A 71 -6.08 -16.87 1.18
CA VAL A 71 -6.99 -16.50 2.28
C VAL A 71 -7.20 -14.98 2.32
N THR A 72 -6.13 -14.19 2.24
CA THR A 72 -6.22 -12.73 2.22
C THR A 72 -7.01 -12.23 1.01
N ILE A 73 -6.84 -12.82 -0.16
CA ILE A 73 -7.64 -12.49 -1.36
C ILE A 73 -9.11 -12.79 -1.12
N ALA A 74 -9.45 -13.94 -0.53
CA ALA A 74 -10.84 -14.29 -0.23
C ALA A 74 -11.48 -13.27 0.74
N GLU A 75 -10.75 -12.88 1.78
CA GLU A 75 -11.17 -11.86 2.74
C GLU A 75 -11.42 -10.48 2.09
N ILE A 76 -10.54 -10.05 1.19
CA ILE A 76 -10.73 -8.81 0.43
C ILE A 76 -11.97 -8.90 -0.46
N LYS A 77 -12.17 -10.04 -1.16
CA LYS A 77 -13.36 -10.25 -1.99
C LYS A 77 -14.65 -10.20 -1.17
N PHE A 78 -14.66 -10.76 0.03
CA PHE A 78 -15.81 -10.63 0.95
C PHE A 78 -16.09 -9.17 1.31
N ALA A 79 -15.05 -8.41 1.66
CA ALA A 79 -15.21 -6.99 1.97
C ALA A 79 -15.75 -6.20 0.79
N VAL A 80 -15.26 -6.45 -0.42
CA VAL A 80 -15.77 -5.83 -1.66
C VAL A 80 -17.24 -6.18 -1.87
N PHE A 81 -17.61 -7.46 -1.79
CA PHE A 81 -19.01 -7.91 -1.97
C PHE A 81 -19.97 -7.22 -0.98
N ILE A 82 -19.57 -7.13 0.29
CA ILE A 82 -20.36 -6.44 1.32
C ILE A 82 -20.50 -4.95 1.01
N SER A 83 -19.43 -4.31 0.55
CA SER A 83 -19.46 -2.88 0.18
C SER A 83 -20.31 -2.63 -1.06
N GLU A 84 -20.17 -3.45 -2.10
CA GLU A 84 -20.84 -3.30 -3.39
C GLU A 84 -22.36 -3.41 -3.26
N HIS A 85 -22.82 -4.33 -2.43
CA HIS A 85 -24.25 -4.54 -2.18
C HIS A 85 -24.79 -3.80 -0.95
N ASN A 86 -24.01 -2.87 -0.38
CA ASN A 86 -24.36 -2.13 0.83
C ASN A 86 -24.88 -3.00 1.99
N LEU A 87 -24.26 -4.17 2.18
CA LEU A 87 -24.69 -5.13 3.19
C LEU A 87 -24.24 -4.73 4.60
N PRO A 88 -24.98 -5.13 5.65
CA PRO A 88 -24.54 -4.95 7.02
C PRO A 88 -23.23 -5.71 7.27
N LYS A 89 -22.20 -5.02 7.74
CA LYS A 89 -20.87 -5.60 8.01
C LYS A 89 -20.91 -6.68 9.10
N ARG A 90 -21.91 -6.62 9.98
CA ARG A 90 -22.24 -7.65 10.99
C ARG A 90 -22.53 -9.03 10.37
N LEU A 91 -22.92 -9.08 9.09
CA LEU A 91 -23.15 -10.33 8.38
C LEU A 91 -21.92 -11.26 8.43
N CYS A 92 -20.71 -10.70 8.45
CA CYS A 92 -19.47 -11.50 8.53
C CYS A 92 -19.44 -12.42 9.75
N ASP A 93 -19.98 -11.97 10.89
CA ASP A 93 -19.92 -12.69 12.16
C ASP A 93 -20.71 -14.01 12.12
N HIS A 94 -21.68 -14.12 11.21
CA HIS A 94 -22.49 -15.33 11.01
C HIS A 94 -22.14 -16.06 9.71
N LEU A 95 -21.83 -15.31 8.64
CA LEU A 95 -21.54 -15.87 7.34
C LEU A 95 -20.22 -16.66 7.34
N VAL A 96 -19.18 -16.16 8.00
CA VAL A 96 -17.88 -16.87 8.02
C VAL A 96 -17.97 -18.22 8.73
N PRO A 97 -18.58 -18.36 9.92
CA PRO A 97 -18.84 -19.66 10.52
C PRO A 97 -19.66 -20.59 9.62
N LEU A 98 -20.70 -20.06 8.97
CA LEU A 98 -21.53 -20.84 8.06
C LEU A 98 -20.72 -21.39 6.88
N LEU A 99 -19.84 -20.59 6.28
CA LEU A 99 -19.00 -21.03 5.17
C LEU A 99 -18.02 -22.13 5.60
N LYS A 100 -17.48 -22.06 6.82
CA LYS A 100 -16.63 -23.14 7.37
C LYS A 100 -17.39 -24.44 7.54
N TYR A 101 -18.67 -24.35 7.88
CA TYR A 101 -19.54 -25.50 8.04
C TYR A 101 -19.95 -26.10 6.69
N ILE A 102 -20.28 -25.27 5.70
CA ILE A 102 -20.71 -25.72 4.36
C ILE A 102 -19.53 -26.27 3.54
N PHE A 103 -18.32 -25.73 3.73
CA PHE A 103 -17.11 -26.11 2.97
C PHE A 103 -16.03 -26.70 3.88
N PRO A 104 -16.25 -27.88 4.49
CA PRO A 104 -15.30 -28.50 5.41
C PRO A 104 -14.06 -29.09 4.72
N ASP A 105 -14.06 -29.20 3.40
CA ASP A 105 -12.96 -29.67 2.56
C ASP A 105 -12.02 -28.51 2.16
N SER A 106 -12.55 -27.28 2.07
CA SER A 106 -11.79 -26.10 1.66
C SER A 106 -10.86 -25.59 2.76
N GLN A 107 -9.54 -25.66 2.51
CA GLN A 107 -8.54 -25.09 3.41
C GLN A 107 -8.69 -23.56 3.54
N ILE A 108 -9.03 -22.88 2.45
CA ILE A 108 -9.26 -21.43 2.44
C ILE A 108 -10.44 -21.08 3.36
N ALA A 109 -11.56 -21.80 3.23
CA ALA A 109 -12.75 -21.53 4.06
C ALA A 109 -12.44 -21.66 5.55
N LYS A 110 -11.70 -22.71 5.95
CA LYS A 110 -11.26 -22.94 7.34
C LYS A 110 -10.41 -21.79 7.88
N GLU A 111 -9.52 -21.27 7.06
CA GLU A 111 -8.54 -20.26 7.45
C GLU A 111 -9.07 -18.82 7.39
N ILE A 112 -10.18 -18.55 6.69
CA ILE A 112 -10.81 -17.22 6.69
C ILE A 112 -11.15 -16.82 8.12
N GLN A 113 -10.70 -15.63 8.52
CA GLN A 113 -11.00 -15.04 9.82
C GLN A 113 -11.47 -13.61 9.60
N MET A 114 -12.75 -13.45 9.27
CA MET A 114 -13.34 -12.14 9.01
C MET A 114 -14.59 -11.93 9.87
N GLY A 115 -14.50 -11.03 10.85
CA GLY A 115 -15.65 -10.51 11.58
C GLY A 115 -15.95 -9.06 11.18
N ARG A 116 -16.97 -8.46 11.81
CA ARG A 116 -17.40 -7.07 11.56
C ARG A 116 -16.24 -6.07 11.60
N THR A 117 -15.40 -6.13 12.64
CA THR A 117 -14.32 -5.17 12.86
C THR A 117 -13.27 -5.25 11.76
N LYS A 118 -12.81 -6.47 11.44
CA LYS A 118 -11.83 -6.69 10.38
C LYS A 118 -12.39 -6.28 9.02
N CYS A 119 -13.64 -6.63 8.71
CA CYS A 119 -14.31 -6.21 7.48
C CYS A 119 -14.35 -4.69 7.37
N THR A 120 -14.70 -4.00 8.46
CA THR A 120 -14.68 -2.53 8.52
C THR A 120 -13.28 -1.97 8.26
N CYS A 121 -12.24 -2.56 8.88
CA CYS A 121 -10.85 -2.14 8.67
C CYS A 121 -10.39 -2.35 7.22
N VAL A 122 -10.72 -3.49 6.60
CA VAL A 122 -10.38 -3.76 5.20
C VAL A 122 -11.08 -2.76 4.27
N ILE A 123 -12.37 -2.52 4.48
CA ILE A 123 -13.13 -1.55 3.68
C ILE A 123 -12.52 -0.14 3.81
N LYS A 124 -12.25 0.33 5.04
CA LYS A 124 -11.76 1.70 5.26
C LYS A 124 -10.31 1.88 4.85
N ASN A 125 -9.43 1.02 5.34
CA ASN A 125 -7.98 1.25 5.31
C ASN A 125 -7.31 0.64 4.07
N VAL A 126 -7.93 -0.36 3.43
CA VAL A 126 -7.38 -1.00 2.24
C VAL A 126 -8.14 -0.53 1.01
N LEU A 127 -9.43 -0.88 0.91
CA LEU A 127 -10.25 -0.57 -0.25
C LEU A 127 -10.47 0.94 -0.41
N GLY A 128 -10.85 1.63 0.66
CA GLY A 128 -11.07 3.07 0.67
C GLY A 128 -9.84 3.85 0.21
N GLN A 129 -8.67 3.56 0.80
CA GLN A 129 -7.41 4.22 0.42
C GLN A 129 -7.01 3.95 -1.04
N TYR A 130 -7.15 2.70 -1.49
CA TYR A 130 -6.85 2.32 -2.87
C TYR A 130 -7.76 3.05 -3.87
N HIS A 131 -9.08 3.02 -3.65
CA HIS A 131 -10.04 3.66 -4.54
C HIS A 131 -9.93 5.18 -4.51
N PHE A 132 -9.66 5.79 -3.34
CA PHE A 132 -9.40 7.21 -3.23
C PHE A 132 -8.18 7.63 -4.06
N SER A 133 -7.05 6.94 -3.88
CA SER A 133 -5.81 7.22 -4.63
C SER A 133 -6.01 7.04 -6.13
N LYS A 134 -6.74 6.00 -6.53
CA LYS A 134 -7.10 5.74 -7.93
C LYS A 134 -8.01 6.83 -8.50
N MET A 135 -8.97 7.33 -7.71
CA MET A 135 -9.86 8.44 -8.08
C MET A 135 -9.04 9.72 -8.27
N VAL A 136 -8.18 10.09 -7.33
CA VAL A 136 -7.30 11.27 -7.42
C VAL A 136 -6.45 11.21 -8.70
N LYS A 137 -5.83 10.06 -9.01
CA LYS A 137 -5.07 9.88 -10.24
C LYS A 137 -5.91 10.12 -11.50
N LYS A 138 -7.16 9.64 -11.52
CA LYS A 138 -8.08 9.88 -12.64
C LYS A 138 -8.49 11.34 -12.78
N LEU A 139 -8.80 12.00 -11.66
CA LEU A 139 -9.23 13.41 -11.64
C LEU A 139 -8.11 14.37 -12.06
N LYS A 140 -6.84 14.04 -11.78
CA LYS A 140 -5.69 14.84 -12.26
C LYS A 140 -5.55 14.85 -13.79
N CYS A 141 -6.07 13.84 -14.48
CA CYS A 141 -5.87 13.65 -15.92
C CYS A 141 -7.15 13.84 -16.75
N LYS A 142 -8.29 14.16 -16.12
CA LYS A 142 -9.58 14.28 -16.80
C LYS A 142 -10.31 15.53 -16.31
N LYS A 143 -10.95 16.25 -17.24
CA LYS A 143 -11.88 17.32 -16.87
C LYS A 143 -13.11 16.70 -16.20
N PHE A 144 -13.62 17.36 -15.17
CA PHE A 144 -14.85 16.99 -14.48
C PHE A 144 -15.57 18.26 -14.03
N SER A 145 -16.88 18.15 -13.85
CA SER A 145 -17.71 19.19 -13.23
C SER A 145 -18.11 18.74 -11.83
N ILE A 146 -18.24 19.69 -10.91
CA ILE A 146 -18.76 19.45 -9.56
C ILE A 146 -20.19 19.97 -9.56
N LEU A 147 -21.13 19.11 -9.19
CA LEU A 147 -22.51 19.49 -8.90
C LEU A 147 -22.62 19.61 -7.38
N ILE A 148 -23.11 20.75 -6.90
CA ILE A 148 -23.32 21.02 -5.47
C ILE A 148 -24.84 21.11 -5.29
N GLU A 149 -25.40 20.24 -4.45
CA GLU A 149 -26.82 20.20 -4.17
C GLU A 149 -27.05 20.57 -2.70
N GLU A 150 -27.84 21.61 -2.44
CA GLU A 150 -28.19 22.00 -1.08
C GLU A 150 -29.37 21.13 -0.59
N SER A 151 -29.10 20.21 0.34
CA SER A 151 -30.16 19.47 1.03
C SER A 151 -30.56 20.17 2.32
N THR A 152 -31.80 20.65 2.41
CA THR A 152 -32.42 21.02 3.69
C THR A 152 -33.00 19.77 4.35
N ASP A 153 -32.28 19.22 5.33
CA ASP A 153 -32.87 18.28 6.30
C ASP A 153 -33.77 19.08 7.26
N ILE A 154 -34.86 18.48 7.76
CA ILE A 154 -35.74 19.09 8.78
C ILE A 154 -35.03 19.08 10.16
N GLY A 155 -33.88 18.43 10.28
CA GLY A 155 -32.93 18.62 11.37
C GLY A 155 -32.28 20.01 11.36
N THR A 156 -32.04 20.59 12.53
CA THR A 156 -31.44 21.93 12.75
C THR A 156 -30.01 22.11 12.24
N ILE A 157 -29.45 21.15 11.50
CA ILE A 157 -28.08 21.17 10.98
C ILE A 157 -28.13 21.24 9.46
N LYS A 158 -27.77 22.40 8.92
CA LYS A 158 -27.54 22.55 7.48
C LYS A 158 -26.25 21.82 7.11
N ASN A 159 -26.37 20.80 6.27
CA ASN A 159 -25.22 20.11 5.69
C ASN A 159 -25.15 20.48 4.21
N MET A 160 -24.02 21.03 3.75
CA MET A 160 -23.71 21.08 2.33
C MET A 160 -23.24 19.67 1.92
N CYS A 161 -23.93 19.06 0.97
CA CYS A 161 -23.51 17.79 0.36
C CYS A 161 -22.81 18.04 -0.97
#